data_AF-A0A7J7IGG4-F1
#
_entry.id   AF-A0A7J7IGG4-F1
#
_cell.length_a   1.000
_cell.length_b   1.000
_cell.length_c   1.000
_cell.angle_alpha   90.00
_cell.angle_beta   90.00
_cell.angle_gamma   90.00
#
_symmetry.space_group_name_H-M   'P 1'
#
loop_
_entity.id
_entity.type
_entity.pdbx_description
1 polymer ?
#
loop_
_entity_poly.entity_id
_entity_poly.type
_entity_poly.pdbx_seq_one_letter_code
_entity_poly.pdbx_strand_id
1 'polypeptide(L)'
;MGALQYTLQACVDPEELKRRTCLEPERLVDAWVVQAVPRYAEQLLRYLSGAVPLGRDLAHLKRGHRDNSGAVNVLLAVATDENVLGRFGVPLAWVQPPTLRRVPVPAVAPRTGLQSQHWSGTFWPVIYRPEAPEPPQLDEQLIRSALVLLEQLEGQLSRMESNAAMLVRWTHLAAPAQVICIVQGPHAPLKCIDEASRIFRDREDGHEHPHYMLTWT
;
A
#
# COMPACT_ATOMS: atom_id res chain seq x y z
N MET A 1 -28.04 8.34 44.68
CA MET A 1 -27.88 7.28 43.67
C MET A 1 -28.75 7.65 42.48
N GLY A 2 -28.16 8.15 41.40
CA GLY A 2 -28.88 8.49 40.17
C GLY A 2 -28.00 8.07 38.99
N ALA A 3 -28.49 7.13 38.17
CA ALA A 3 -27.79 6.64 37.00
C ALA A 3 -28.02 7.59 35.83
N LEU A 4 -26.94 8.15 35.27
CA LEU A 4 -26.99 8.86 34.00
C LEU A 4 -27.01 7.81 32.86
N GLN A 5 -28.16 7.69 32.20
CA GLN A 5 -28.28 7.05 30.89
C GLN A 5 -27.65 7.97 29.85
N TYR A 6 -26.56 7.53 29.22
CA TYR A 6 -26.08 8.12 27.96
C TYR A 6 -26.58 7.25 26.81
N THR A 7 -27.57 7.78 26.09
CA THR A 7 -28.00 7.26 24.79
C THR A 7 -26.93 7.60 23.75
N LEU A 8 -26.18 6.60 23.29
CA LEU A 8 -25.35 6.72 22.08
C LEU A 8 -26.27 6.75 20.86
N GLN A 9 -26.79 7.93 20.54
CA GLN A 9 -27.35 8.22 19.24
C GLN A 9 -26.20 8.69 18.36
N ALA A 10 -25.55 7.76 17.66
CA ALA A 10 -24.54 8.08 16.66
C ALA A 10 -25.23 8.76 15.47
N CYS A 11 -25.42 10.07 15.58
CA CYS A 11 -25.67 10.94 14.44
C CYS A 11 -24.38 10.95 13.60
N VAL A 12 -24.31 10.09 12.60
CA VAL A 12 -23.27 10.22 11.57
C VAL A 12 -23.59 11.48 10.78
N ASP A 13 -22.69 12.46 10.85
CA ASP A 13 -22.80 13.72 10.11
C ASP A 13 -22.81 13.42 8.59
N PRO A 14 -23.80 13.89 7.82
CA PRO A 14 -23.82 13.74 6.37
C PRO A 14 -22.57 14.30 5.67
N GLU A 15 -21.92 15.32 6.22
CA GLU A 15 -20.65 15.85 5.74
C GLU A 15 -19.48 14.92 6.05
N GLU A 16 -19.53 14.21 7.18
CA GLU A 16 -18.59 13.14 7.52
C GLU A 16 -18.80 11.90 6.64
N LEU A 17 -20.05 11.60 6.26
CA LEU A 17 -20.39 10.56 5.29
C LEU A 17 -19.87 10.90 3.89
N LYS A 18 -19.99 12.17 3.45
CA LYS A 18 -19.38 12.67 2.20
C LYS A 18 -17.85 12.66 2.23
N ARG A 19 -17.23 12.96 3.38
CA ARG A 19 -15.77 12.79 3.57
C ARG A 19 -15.37 11.31 3.50
N ARG A 20 -16.21 10.40 4.01
CA ARG A 20 -15.99 8.94 3.98
C ARG A 20 -16.19 8.31 2.59
N THR A 21 -16.94 8.94 1.70
CA THR A 21 -17.08 8.55 0.29
C THR A 21 -16.30 9.47 -0.65
N CYS A 22 -15.05 9.81 -0.29
CA CYS A 22 -14.14 10.37 -1.28
C CYS A 22 -13.96 9.33 -2.40
N LEU A 23 -14.58 9.61 -3.56
CA LEU A 23 -14.47 8.77 -4.75
C LEU A 23 -13.18 9.06 -5.51
N GLU A 24 -12.41 10.08 -5.14
CA GLU A 24 -11.11 10.35 -5.76
C GLU A 24 -10.00 9.51 -5.12
N PRO A 25 -9.03 9.01 -5.90
CA PRO A 25 -7.86 8.32 -5.37
C PRO A 25 -7.04 9.24 -4.46
N GLU A 26 -6.61 8.73 -3.31
CA GLU A 26 -5.71 9.44 -2.38
C GLU A 26 -4.37 9.78 -3.04
N ARG A 27 -3.91 8.90 -3.94
CA ARG A 27 -2.64 9.05 -4.65
C ARG A 27 -2.75 8.49 -6.06
N LEU A 28 -2.38 9.30 -7.04
CA LEU A 28 -2.22 8.91 -8.44
C LEU A 28 -0.72 8.83 -8.77
N VAL A 29 -0.36 7.85 -9.60
CA VAL A 29 0.98 7.74 -10.19
C VAL A 29 0.85 7.52 -11.69
N ASP A 30 1.82 8.00 -12.46
CA ASP A 30 1.87 7.70 -13.89
C ASP A 30 2.39 6.27 -14.10
N ALA A 31 1.69 5.51 -14.95
CA ALA A 31 2.11 4.18 -15.36
C ALA A 31 2.18 4.08 -16.88
N TRP A 32 3.15 3.30 -17.38
CA TRP A 32 3.29 3.01 -18.79
C TRP A 32 2.26 1.97 -19.23
N VAL A 33 1.52 2.33 -20.28
CA VAL A 33 0.52 1.48 -20.93
C VAL A 33 0.84 1.37 -22.42
N VAL A 34 0.68 0.18 -22.97
CA VAL A 34 0.82 -0.08 -24.41
C VAL A 34 -0.32 -0.96 -24.90
N GLN A 35 -0.75 -0.79 -26.15
CA GLN A 35 -1.69 -1.71 -26.77
C GLN A 35 -0.97 -2.95 -27.27
N ALA A 36 -1.53 -4.12 -26.93
CA ALA A 36 -1.09 -5.39 -27.46
C ALA A 36 -1.64 -5.60 -28.87
N VAL A 37 -0.85 -6.23 -29.74
CA VAL A 37 -1.36 -6.76 -31.00
C VAL A 37 -2.32 -7.91 -30.66
N PRO A 38 -3.56 -7.95 -31.20
CA PRO A 38 -4.62 -8.87 -30.73
C PRO A 38 -4.20 -10.35 -30.62
N ARG A 39 -3.48 -10.88 -31.61
CA ARG A 39 -3.02 -12.28 -31.61
C ARG A 39 -1.99 -12.61 -30.52
N TYR A 40 -1.30 -11.61 -29.97
CA TYR A 40 -0.28 -11.76 -28.94
C TYR A 40 -0.73 -11.28 -27.57
N ALA A 41 -1.97 -10.78 -27.43
CA ALA A 41 -2.46 -10.17 -26.19
C ALA A 41 -2.38 -11.13 -24.98
N GLU A 42 -2.83 -12.38 -25.14
CA GLU A 42 -2.72 -13.37 -24.07
C GLU A 42 -1.28 -13.74 -23.75
N GLN A 43 -0.44 -13.89 -24.78
CA GLN A 43 0.98 -14.24 -24.61
C GLN A 43 1.72 -13.13 -23.86
N LEU A 44 1.46 -11.87 -24.20
CA LEU A 44 2.02 -10.71 -23.52
C LEU A 44 1.58 -10.65 -22.06
N LEU A 45 0.29 -10.85 -21.77
CA LEU A 45 -0.21 -10.85 -20.40
C LEU A 45 0.38 -11.97 -19.56
N ARG A 46 0.50 -13.18 -20.11
CA ARG A 46 1.16 -14.33 -19.44
C ARG A 46 2.63 -14.04 -19.17
N TYR A 47 3.37 -13.57 -20.17
CA TYR A 47 4.78 -13.20 -20.04
C TYR A 47 4.97 -12.17 -18.92
N LEU A 48 4.24 -11.07 -19.00
CA LEU A 48 4.37 -9.99 -18.03
C LEU A 48 3.99 -10.44 -16.62
N SER A 49 2.94 -11.25 -16.46
CA SER A 49 2.50 -11.76 -15.15
C SER A 49 3.52 -12.69 -14.50
N GLY A 50 4.32 -13.42 -15.27
CA GLY A 50 5.39 -14.28 -14.77
C GLY A 50 6.74 -13.60 -14.61
N ALA A 51 7.11 -12.71 -15.53
CA ALA A 51 8.47 -12.18 -15.63
C ALA A 51 8.64 -10.74 -15.09
N VAL A 52 7.56 -9.96 -15.01
CA VAL A 52 7.63 -8.53 -14.69
C VAL A 52 6.63 -8.22 -13.58
N PRO A 53 7.01 -8.21 -12.29
CA PRO A 53 6.07 -7.84 -11.23
C PRO A 53 5.64 -6.37 -11.38
N LEU A 54 4.35 -6.09 -11.22
CA LEU A 54 3.80 -4.72 -11.25
C LEU A 54 4.25 -3.86 -10.06
N GLY A 55 4.90 -4.47 -9.06
CA GLY A 55 5.18 -3.87 -7.77
C GLY A 55 3.96 -3.92 -6.84
N ARG A 56 4.20 -3.74 -5.54
CA ARG A 56 3.16 -3.81 -4.51
C ARG A 56 2.06 -2.76 -4.75
N ASP A 57 2.47 -1.56 -5.15
CA ASP A 57 1.59 -0.40 -5.32
C ASP A 57 0.57 -0.59 -6.45
N LEU A 58 0.88 -1.38 -7.48
CA LEU A 58 0.00 -1.58 -8.65
C LEU A 58 -0.67 -2.97 -8.67
N ALA A 59 -0.45 -3.81 -7.65
CA ALA A 59 -0.96 -5.19 -7.61
C ALA A 59 -2.50 -5.27 -7.61
N HIS A 60 -3.17 -4.20 -7.19
CA HIS A 60 -4.62 -4.07 -7.19
C HIS A 60 -5.18 -3.62 -8.55
N LEU A 61 -4.35 -3.33 -9.55
CA LEU A 61 -4.78 -2.96 -10.89
C LEU A 61 -4.90 -4.19 -11.79
N LYS A 62 -5.89 -4.21 -12.69
CA LYS A 62 -5.94 -5.22 -13.75
C LYS A 62 -4.83 -4.94 -14.74
N ARG A 63 -3.98 -5.94 -14.99
CA ARG A 63 -2.85 -5.75 -15.90
C ARG A 63 -3.25 -5.51 -17.36
N GLY A 64 -4.35 -6.08 -17.78
CA GLY A 64 -4.89 -5.94 -19.13
C GLY A 64 -6.35 -5.54 -19.12
N HIS A 65 -6.75 -4.70 -20.07
CA HIS A 65 -8.12 -4.25 -20.25
C HIS A 65 -8.42 -4.02 -21.73
N ARG A 66 -9.61 -4.45 -22.18
CA ARG A 66 -10.13 -4.13 -23.50
C ARG A 66 -10.91 -2.82 -23.43
N ASP A 67 -10.47 -1.83 -24.19
CA ASP A 67 -11.24 -0.59 -24.32
C ASP A 67 -12.48 -0.76 -25.22
N ASN A 68 -13.25 0.31 -25.38
CA ASN A 68 -14.48 0.32 -26.18
C ASN A 68 -14.25 0.02 -27.68
N SER A 69 -13.02 0.16 -28.18
CA SER A 69 -12.66 -0.22 -29.55
C SER A 69 -12.30 -1.71 -29.68
N GLY A 70 -12.22 -2.43 -28.56
CA GLY A 70 -11.79 -3.83 -28.49
C GLY A 70 -10.27 -3.99 -28.41
N ALA A 71 -9.50 -2.89 -28.41
CA ALA A 71 -8.05 -2.93 -28.28
C ALA A 71 -7.63 -3.31 -26.85
N VAL A 72 -6.66 -4.22 -26.73
CA VAL A 72 -6.17 -4.70 -25.44
C VAL A 72 -5.05 -3.78 -24.97
N ASN A 73 -5.33 -2.94 -23.99
CA ASN A 73 -4.35 -2.09 -23.33
C ASN A 73 -3.71 -2.86 -22.17
N VAL A 74 -2.39 -2.76 -22.04
CA VAL A 74 -1.61 -3.53 -21.07
C VAL A 74 -0.74 -2.58 -20.24
N LEU A 75 -0.91 -2.67 -18.92
CA LEU A 75 -0.12 -1.98 -17.92
C LEU A 75 1.25 -2.65 -17.77
N LEU A 76 2.32 -1.87 -17.96
CA LEU A 76 3.69 -2.35 -17.90
C LEU A 76 4.29 -2.17 -16.50
N ALA A 77 4.45 -0.92 -16.07
CA ALA A 77 5.03 -0.53 -14.79
C ALA A 77 4.80 0.96 -14.49
N VAL A 78 5.18 1.42 -13.29
CA VAL A 78 5.26 2.85 -12.94
C VAL A 78 6.24 3.57 -13.88
N ALA A 79 5.86 4.76 -14.35
CA ALA A 79 6.63 5.56 -15.30
C ALA A 79 7.84 6.21 -14.60
N THR A 80 8.97 5.51 -14.64
CA THR A 80 10.27 5.98 -14.13
C THR A 80 11.28 6.20 -15.26
N ASP A 81 11.29 5.32 -16.26
CA ASP A 81 12.21 5.35 -17.41
C ASP A 81 11.46 5.46 -18.75
N GLU A 82 12.11 5.98 -19.80
CA GLU A 82 11.51 6.08 -21.14
C GLU A 82 11.62 4.79 -21.98
N ASN A 83 12.65 3.95 -21.76
CA ASN A 83 12.85 2.70 -22.52
C ASN A 83 12.19 1.48 -21.85
N VAL A 84 10.91 1.62 -21.49
CA VAL A 84 10.19 0.62 -20.69
C VAL A 84 10.03 -0.74 -21.40
N LEU A 85 9.85 -0.75 -22.72
CA LEU A 85 9.69 -1.99 -23.49
C LEU A 85 11.00 -2.79 -23.56
N GLY A 86 12.13 -2.11 -23.82
CA GLY A 86 13.44 -2.74 -23.87
C GLY A 86 13.88 -3.27 -22.50
N ARG A 87 13.64 -2.49 -21.43
CA ARG A 87 13.96 -2.89 -20.04
C ARG A 87 13.29 -4.20 -19.64
N PHE A 88 12.04 -4.41 -20.06
CA PHE A 88 11.27 -5.61 -19.73
C PHE A 88 11.35 -6.71 -20.78
N GLY A 89 12.19 -6.56 -21.81
CA GLY A 89 12.33 -7.55 -22.87
C GLY A 89 11.03 -7.83 -23.64
N VAL A 90 10.11 -6.86 -23.71
CA VAL A 90 8.83 -7.02 -24.41
C VAL A 90 9.11 -7.02 -25.91
N PRO A 91 8.80 -8.10 -26.66
CA PRO A 91 9.03 -8.12 -28.10
C PRO A 91 8.17 -7.08 -28.80
N LEU A 92 8.78 -6.23 -29.63
CA LEU A 92 8.06 -5.17 -30.37
C LEU A 92 6.96 -5.73 -31.27
N ALA A 93 7.08 -6.97 -31.74
CA ALA A 93 6.07 -7.66 -32.53
C ALA A 93 4.76 -7.94 -31.76
N TRP A 94 4.80 -7.93 -30.42
CA TRP A 94 3.64 -8.24 -29.56
C TRP A 94 2.80 -7.02 -29.22
N VAL A 95 3.34 -5.82 -29.45
CA VAL A 95 2.74 -4.55 -29.05
C VAL A 95 2.61 -3.62 -30.25
N GLN A 96 1.88 -2.52 -30.07
CA GLN A 96 1.83 -1.41 -31.01
C GLN A 96 2.66 -0.27 -30.43
N PRO A 97 3.97 -0.14 -30.74
CA PRO A 97 4.84 0.85 -30.11
C PRO A 97 4.32 2.30 -30.13
N PRO A 98 3.64 2.79 -31.19
CA PRO A 98 3.07 4.15 -31.21
C PRO A 98 2.01 4.41 -30.13
N THR A 99 1.47 3.36 -29.52
CA THR A 99 0.40 3.46 -28.50
C THR A 99 0.96 3.53 -27.08
N LEU A 100 2.28 3.43 -26.93
CA LEU A 100 2.98 3.55 -25.67
C LEU A 100 2.76 4.95 -25.09
N ARG A 101 2.14 5.01 -23.92
CA ARG A 101 1.78 6.28 -23.27
C ARG A 101 1.77 6.14 -21.76
N ARG A 102 1.85 7.28 -21.08
CA ARG A 102 1.64 7.37 -19.62
C ARG A 102 0.16 7.59 -19.34
N VAL A 103 -0.34 6.92 -18.31
CA VAL A 103 -1.72 7.06 -17.83
C VAL A 103 -1.68 7.18 -16.31
N PRO A 104 -2.42 8.13 -15.71
CA PRO A 104 -2.55 8.22 -14.26
C PRO A 104 -3.36 7.02 -13.74
N VAL A 105 -2.82 6.33 -12.74
CA VAL A 105 -3.47 5.18 -12.10
C VAL A 105 -3.47 5.32 -10.57
N PRO A 106 -4.48 4.78 -9.87
CA PRO A 106 -4.47 4.73 -8.41
C PRO A 106 -3.27 3.93 -7.90
N ALA A 107 -2.53 4.50 -6.95
CA ALA A 107 -1.40 3.84 -6.30
C ALA A 107 -1.78 3.10 -5.02
N VAL A 108 -3.06 3.15 -4.65
CA VAL A 108 -3.64 2.56 -3.44
C VAL A 108 -4.91 1.83 -3.87
N ALA A 109 -5.18 0.67 -3.27
CA ALA A 109 -6.35 -0.13 -3.58
C ALA A 109 -7.66 0.57 -3.14
N PRO A 110 -8.78 0.37 -3.85
CA PRO A 110 -10.06 0.92 -3.43
C PRO A 110 -10.50 0.30 -2.11
N ARG A 111 -10.99 1.11 -1.18
CA ARG A 111 -11.51 0.69 0.12
C ARG A 111 -12.97 0.26 0.05
N THR A 112 -13.70 0.74 -0.95
CA THR A 112 -15.12 0.41 -1.14
C THR A 112 -15.42 -0.07 -2.55
N GLY A 113 -16.50 -0.85 -2.70
CA GLY A 113 -16.99 -1.24 -4.02
C GLY A 113 -17.36 -0.05 -4.90
N LEU A 114 -17.84 1.05 -4.31
CA LEU A 114 -18.15 2.30 -5.02
C LEU A 114 -16.90 2.97 -5.59
N GLN A 115 -15.82 3.06 -4.80
CA GLN A 115 -14.53 3.53 -5.30
C GLN A 115 -14.01 2.63 -6.41
N SER A 116 -14.12 1.30 -6.27
CA SER A 116 -13.69 0.38 -7.32
C SER A 116 -14.44 0.60 -8.64
N GLN A 117 -15.76 0.79 -8.57
CA GLN A 117 -16.57 1.04 -9.75
C GLN A 117 -16.20 2.38 -10.40
N HIS A 118 -16.09 3.43 -9.60
CA HIS A 118 -15.73 4.76 -10.08
C HIS A 118 -14.31 4.76 -10.70
N TRP A 119 -13.30 4.27 -9.98
CA TRP A 119 -11.91 4.28 -10.44
C TRP A 119 -11.71 3.43 -11.70
N SER A 120 -12.41 2.30 -11.81
CA SER A 120 -12.36 1.46 -13.01
C SER A 120 -12.94 2.15 -14.24
N GLY A 121 -13.90 3.06 -14.06
CA GLY A 121 -14.48 3.84 -15.14
C GLY A 121 -13.68 5.11 -15.48
N THR A 122 -13.03 5.72 -14.48
CA THR A 122 -12.37 7.03 -14.63
C THR A 122 -10.87 6.92 -14.95
N PHE A 123 -10.14 6.03 -14.27
CA PHE A 123 -8.66 6.00 -14.33
C PHE A 123 -8.16 4.72 -14.99
N TRP A 124 -8.29 3.59 -14.28
CA TRP A 124 -7.84 2.29 -14.74
C TRP A 124 -8.60 1.20 -14.01
N PRO A 125 -8.91 0.06 -14.67
CA PRO A 125 -9.61 -1.03 -14.02
C PRO A 125 -8.87 -1.56 -12.78
N VAL A 126 -9.54 -1.51 -11.64
CA VAL A 126 -9.04 -1.96 -10.35
C VAL A 126 -9.70 -3.28 -9.95
N ILE A 127 -9.03 -4.02 -9.08
CA ILE A 127 -9.50 -5.26 -8.47
C ILE A 127 -9.91 -4.91 -7.05
N TYR A 128 -11.22 -4.91 -6.79
CA TYR A 128 -11.72 -4.81 -5.43
C TYR A 128 -11.63 -6.17 -4.75
N ARG A 129 -10.89 -6.22 -3.65
CA ARG A 129 -10.86 -7.37 -2.74
C ARG A 129 -11.48 -6.91 -1.42
N PRO A 130 -12.74 -7.25 -1.14
CA PRO A 130 -13.40 -6.86 0.11
C PRO A 130 -12.69 -7.41 1.36
N GLU A 131 -11.80 -8.39 1.19
CA GLU A 131 -11.03 -9.05 2.25
C GLU A 131 -9.53 -8.74 2.20
N ALA A 132 -9.07 -7.83 1.33
CA ALA A 132 -7.70 -7.35 1.49
C ALA A 132 -7.65 -6.67 2.86
N PRO A 133 -6.84 -7.15 3.83
CA PRO A 133 -6.81 -6.55 5.15
C PRO A 133 -6.54 -5.07 4.94
N GLU A 134 -7.47 -4.22 5.40
CA GLU A 134 -7.22 -2.80 5.42
C GLU A 134 -5.86 -2.62 6.09
N PRO A 135 -4.92 -1.86 5.49
CA PRO A 135 -3.76 -1.44 6.25
C PRO A 135 -4.33 -0.81 7.53
N PRO A 136 -3.91 -1.30 8.72
CA PRO A 136 -4.58 -0.94 9.95
C PRO A 136 -4.63 0.57 10.06
N GLN A 137 -5.82 1.13 10.33
CA GLN A 137 -5.95 2.55 10.62
C GLN A 137 -5.11 2.83 11.86
N LEU A 138 -4.05 3.61 11.68
CA LEU A 138 -3.13 3.94 12.75
C LEU A 138 -3.80 4.98 13.65
N ASP A 139 -3.81 4.72 14.95
CA ASP A 139 -4.25 5.72 15.93
C ASP A 139 -3.23 6.88 15.96
N GLU A 140 -3.68 8.05 15.51
CA GLU A 140 -2.87 9.27 15.44
C GLU A 140 -2.27 9.67 16.79
N GLN A 141 -2.97 9.40 17.91
CA GLN A 141 -2.49 9.73 19.24
C GLN A 141 -1.36 8.81 19.67
N LEU A 142 -1.43 7.52 19.32
CA LEU A 142 -0.36 6.55 19.55
C LEU A 142 0.88 6.86 18.70
N ILE A 143 0.70 7.18 17.41
CA ILE A 143 1.80 7.62 16.54
C ILE A 143 2.46 8.88 17.10
N ARG A 144 1.66 9.87 17.51
CA ARG A 144 2.18 11.12 18.05
C ARG A 144 2.97 10.90 19.35
N SER A 145 2.45 10.08 20.24
CA SER A 145 3.15 9.72 21.49
C SER A 145 4.47 8.98 21.20
N ALA A 146 4.45 8.10 20.20
CA ALA A 146 5.61 7.38 19.72
C ALA A 146 6.71 8.30 19.14
N LEU A 147 6.32 9.28 18.31
CA LEU A 147 7.23 10.26 17.74
C LEU A 147 7.82 11.18 18.81
N VAL A 148 7.01 11.66 19.76
CA VAL A 148 7.50 12.47 20.89
C VAL A 148 8.53 11.71 21.73
N LEU A 149 8.32 10.42 21.96
CA LEU A 149 9.28 9.59 22.68
C LEU A 149 10.60 9.45 21.89
N LEU A 150 10.52 9.25 20.58
CA LEU A 150 11.69 9.19 19.69
C LEU A 150 12.47 10.51 19.69
N GLU A 151 11.78 11.66 19.61
CA GLU A 151 12.39 12.99 19.67
C GLU A 151 13.05 13.28 21.03
N GLN A 152 12.42 12.86 22.13
CA GLN A 152 13.02 12.98 23.47
C GLN A 152 14.29 12.14 23.58
N LEU A 153 14.26 10.93 23.01
CA LEU A 153 15.40 10.03 22.98
C LEU A 153 16.52 10.58 22.09
N GLU A 154 16.19 11.21 20.97
CA GLU A 154 17.13 11.90 20.10
C GLU A 154 17.75 13.13 20.79
N GLY A 155 16.95 13.90 21.52
CA GLY A 155 17.44 15.05 22.30
C GLY A 155 18.39 14.68 23.45
N GLN A 156 18.44 13.40 23.85
CA GLN A 156 19.39 12.86 24.81
C GLN A 156 20.68 12.32 24.14
N LEU A 157 20.74 12.28 22.81
CA LEU A 157 21.90 11.81 22.06
C LEU A 157 22.97 12.90 22.00
N SER A 158 24.01 12.73 22.80
CA SER A 158 25.13 13.68 22.89
C SER A 158 26.27 13.43 21.89
N ARG A 159 26.16 12.48 20.93
CA ARG A 159 27.27 12.09 20.05
C ARG A 159 26.84 11.67 18.65
N MET A 160 27.67 12.03 17.67
CA MET A 160 27.46 12.07 16.21
C MET A 160 27.06 10.78 15.46
N GLU A 161 26.74 9.66 16.11
CA GLU A 161 26.53 8.37 15.40
C GLU A 161 25.42 7.49 15.98
N SER A 162 24.49 8.09 16.70
CA SER A 162 23.37 7.37 17.30
C SER A 162 22.07 7.69 16.58
N ASN A 163 21.42 6.66 16.05
CA ASN A 163 20.03 6.72 15.59
C ASN A 163 19.14 6.15 16.69
N ALA A 164 17.87 6.54 16.72
CA ALA A 164 16.86 5.89 17.53
C ALA A 164 15.87 5.18 16.62
N ALA A 165 15.49 3.96 16.98
CA ALA A 165 14.44 3.24 16.30
C ALA A 165 13.45 2.68 17.31
N MET A 166 12.19 2.68 16.92
CA MET A 166 11.12 2.08 17.70
C MET A 166 10.28 1.18 16.82
N LEU A 167 9.94 0.02 17.37
CA LEU A 167 9.06 -0.95 16.73
C LEU A 167 7.79 -1.11 17.57
N VAL A 168 6.65 -0.96 16.92
CA VAL A 168 5.33 -1.10 17.55
C VAL A 168 4.60 -2.30 16.96
N ARG A 169 4.17 -3.22 17.82
CA ARG A 169 3.26 -4.34 17.50
C ARG A 169 1.86 -3.80 17.34
N TRP A 170 1.18 -4.30 16.32
CA TRP A 170 -0.27 -4.21 16.26
C TRP A 170 -0.88 -5.60 16.11
N THR A 171 -1.91 -5.90 16.92
CA THR A 171 -2.68 -7.15 16.84
C THR A 171 -4.04 -6.87 16.22
N HIS A 172 -4.46 -7.71 15.27
CA HIS A 172 -5.65 -7.54 14.43
C HIS A 172 -7.00 -7.49 15.19
N LEU A 173 -7.02 -7.74 16.50
CA LEU A 173 -8.26 -7.79 17.29
C LEU A 173 -8.05 -7.19 18.69
N ALA A 174 -8.76 -6.10 18.99
CA ALA A 174 -9.09 -5.57 20.32
C ALA A 174 -7.96 -5.22 21.33
N ALA A 175 -6.68 -5.46 21.06
CA ALA A 175 -5.59 -5.13 21.98
C ALA A 175 -4.87 -3.82 21.58
N PRO A 176 -4.48 -3.00 22.58
CA PRO A 176 -3.78 -1.74 22.34
C PRO A 176 -2.42 -1.99 21.66
N ALA A 177 -1.95 -1.02 20.86
CA ALA A 177 -0.62 -1.06 20.28
C ALA A 177 0.44 -1.25 21.37
N GLN A 178 1.40 -2.12 21.14
CA GLN A 178 2.47 -2.42 22.11
C GLN A 178 3.80 -2.01 21.52
N VAL A 179 4.56 -1.17 22.23
CA VAL A 179 5.95 -0.93 21.88
C VAL A 179 6.73 -2.22 22.16
N ILE A 180 7.31 -2.82 21.11
CA ILE A 180 8.09 -4.06 21.19
C ILE A 180 9.54 -3.75 21.50
N CYS A 181 10.07 -2.68 20.88
CA CYS A 181 11.49 -2.42 20.89
C CYS A 181 11.76 -0.93 20.79
N ILE A 182 12.69 -0.43 21.60
CA ILE A 182 13.28 0.90 21.51
C ILE A 182 14.78 0.69 21.56
N VAL A 183 15.49 1.04 20.48
CA VAL A 183 16.94 0.89 20.41
C VAL A 183 17.57 2.22 20.06
N GLN A 184 18.65 2.54 20.74
CA GLN A 184 19.53 3.66 20.42
C GLN A 184 20.91 3.13 19.98
N GLY A 185 21.50 3.81 19.00
CA GLY A 185 22.87 3.55 18.53
C GLY A 185 22.96 3.29 17.03
N PRO A 186 24.16 2.90 16.54
CA PRO A 186 24.36 2.59 15.13
C PRO A 186 23.48 1.40 14.74
N HIS A 187 22.83 1.53 13.59
CA HIS A 187 21.92 0.52 13.03
C HIS A 187 20.72 0.19 13.91
N ALA A 188 20.22 1.15 14.70
CA ALA A 188 19.01 0.98 15.53
C ALA A 188 17.81 0.32 14.78
N PRO A 189 17.53 0.64 13.49
CA PRO A 189 16.45 -0.04 12.76
C PRO A 189 16.66 -1.55 12.62
N LEU A 190 17.88 -1.98 12.31
CA LEU A 190 18.21 -3.40 12.13
C LEU A 190 18.13 -4.16 13.46
N LYS A 191 18.60 -3.54 14.55
CA LYS A 191 18.50 -4.11 15.89
C LYS A 191 17.04 -4.27 16.35
N CYS A 192 16.17 -3.31 16.03
CA CYS A 192 14.74 -3.43 16.30
C CYS A 192 14.09 -4.57 15.52
N ILE A 193 14.50 -4.80 14.26
CA ILE A 193 14.01 -5.91 13.43
C ILE A 193 14.48 -7.26 13.99
N ASP A 194 15.75 -7.37 14.41
CA ASP A 194 16.30 -8.58 15.01
C ASP A 194 15.58 -8.94 16.32
N GLU A 195 15.30 -7.94 17.16
CA GLU A 195 14.58 -8.15 18.43
C GLU A 195 13.13 -8.58 18.22
N ALA A 196 12.41 -7.97 17.28
CA ALA A 196 11.09 -8.48 16.91
C ALA A 196 11.20 -9.92 16.40
N SER A 197 12.12 -10.18 15.47
CA SER A 197 12.30 -11.50 14.89
C SER A 197 12.56 -12.56 15.96
N ARG A 198 13.31 -12.24 17.03
CA ARG A 198 13.49 -13.11 18.20
C ARG A 198 12.18 -13.38 18.92
N ILE A 199 11.42 -12.34 19.28
CA ILE A 199 10.15 -12.44 20.01
C ILE A 199 9.10 -13.30 19.27
N PHE A 200 9.17 -13.37 17.94
CA PHE A 200 8.21 -14.11 17.12
C PHE A 200 8.69 -15.45 16.56
N ARG A 201 10.00 -15.72 16.55
CA ARG A 201 10.52 -17.07 16.24
C ARG A 201 10.10 -18.10 17.29
N ASP A 202 9.88 -17.68 18.53
CA ASP A 202 9.49 -18.58 19.63
C ASP A 202 7.99 -18.96 19.64
N ARG A 203 7.21 -18.58 18.60
CA ARG A 203 5.79 -18.93 18.47
C ARG A 203 5.57 -19.84 17.26
N GLU A 204 5.86 -21.13 17.42
CA GLU A 204 5.63 -22.19 16.40
C GLU A 204 4.15 -22.63 16.24
N ASP A 205 3.17 -21.86 16.74
CA ASP A 205 1.75 -22.28 16.78
C ASP A 205 0.93 -21.93 15.52
N GLY A 206 1.58 -21.54 14.41
CA GLY A 206 0.87 -21.29 13.15
C GLY A 206 -0.13 -20.11 13.17
N HIS A 207 -0.03 -19.22 14.17
CA HIS A 207 -0.80 -17.99 14.21
C HIS A 207 -0.24 -16.92 13.25
N GLU A 208 -1.12 -16.06 12.73
CA GLU A 208 -0.77 -14.89 11.92
C GLU A 208 0.41 -14.12 12.52
N HIS A 209 1.43 -13.87 11.69
CA HIS A 209 2.55 -13.01 12.09
C HIS A 209 2.00 -11.59 12.37
N PRO A 210 2.27 -11.02 13.56
CA PRO A 210 1.81 -9.66 13.86
C PRO A 210 2.38 -8.66 12.87
N HIS A 211 1.61 -7.61 12.57
CA HIS A 211 2.07 -6.50 11.76
C HIS A 211 2.90 -5.54 12.63
N TYR A 212 3.99 -5.01 12.08
CA TYR A 212 4.85 -4.04 12.77
C TYR A 212 5.01 -2.76 11.96
N MET A 213 5.09 -1.64 12.67
CA MET A 213 5.58 -0.38 12.13
C MET A 213 6.95 -0.11 12.73
N LEU A 214 7.96 0.06 11.87
CA LEU A 214 9.30 0.51 12.24
C LEU A 214 9.42 1.99 11.93
N THR A 215 9.67 2.79 12.96
CA THR A 215 9.97 4.22 12.83
C THR A 215 11.39 4.46 13.28
N TRP A 216 12.16 5.24 12.53
CA TRP A 216 13.56 5.54 12.82
C TRP A 216 13.91 6.98 12.47
N THR A 217 14.94 7.49 13.15
CA THR A 217 15.63 8.74 12.80
C THR A 217 16.91 8.46 12.01
#